data_AF-A0A376LH67-F1
#
_entry.id   AF-A0A376LH67-F1
#
_cell.length_a   1.000
_cell.length_b   1.000
_cell.length_c   1.000
_cell.angle_alpha   90.00
_cell.angle_beta   90.00
_cell.angle_gamma   90.00
#
_symmetry.space_group_name_H-M   'P 1'
#
loop_
_entity.id
_entity.type
_entity.pdbx_description
1 polymer ?
#
loop_
_entity_poly.entity_id
_entity_poly.type
_entity_poly.pdbx_seq_one_letter_code
_entity_poly.pdbx_strand_id
1 'polypeptide(L)'
;MSTPSARTGGSLDAWFKISQRGSTVRQEVVAGLTTFLAMVYSVIVVPGMLGKAGFPPAAVFVATCLVAGLGSIVMGLWANLPLAIGCAISLTAFTAFSLVLGQHISLPVALGAVFLMGVLFTVISATGIRSWILRNLPHGVAHGTGIGIGLFLLLIAANGVGLVIKNRLMVCPLRWVISRPFR
;
A
#
# COMPACT_ATOMS: atom_id res chain seq x y z
N MET A 1 28.04 23.88 -34.20
CA MET A 1 29.19 23.54 -33.33
C MET A 1 28.90 24.04 -31.93
N SER A 2 28.58 23.13 -31.02
CA SER A 2 28.56 23.36 -29.56
C SER A 2 28.73 22.00 -28.87
N THR A 3 30.00 21.65 -28.71
CA THR A 3 30.62 20.84 -27.64
C THR A 3 29.81 19.69 -26.99
N PRO A 4 30.17 18.41 -27.23
CA PRO A 4 29.76 17.31 -26.36
C PRO A 4 30.55 17.39 -25.04
N SER A 5 29.89 17.80 -23.96
CA SER A 5 30.52 17.93 -22.64
C SER A 5 30.69 16.56 -21.97
N ALA A 6 31.95 16.13 -21.91
CA ALA A 6 32.62 15.25 -20.96
C ALA A 6 31.79 14.21 -20.16
N ARG A 7 32.11 12.94 -20.43
CA ARG A 7 31.83 11.75 -19.63
C ARG A 7 32.35 11.91 -18.20
N THR A 8 31.47 11.71 -17.20
CA THR A 8 31.86 11.25 -15.86
C THR A 8 31.31 9.84 -15.67
N GLY A 9 31.96 8.87 -16.32
CA GLY A 9 31.71 7.45 -16.10
C GLY A 9 32.21 7.04 -14.72
N GLY A 10 31.40 7.27 -13.68
CA GLY A 10 31.61 6.67 -12.37
C GLY A 10 31.22 5.20 -12.38
N SER A 11 31.84 4.39 -11.51
CA SER A 11 31.53 2.96 -11.31
C SER A 11 30.03 2.68 -11.14
N LEU A 12 29.28 3.65 -10.61
CA LEU A 12 27.81 3.63 -10.45
C LEU A 12 27.03 3.68 -11.78
N ASP A 13 27.51 4.41 -12.79
CA ASP A 13 26.83 4.53 -14.08
C ASP A 13 26.99 3.24 -14.91
N ALA A 14 28.11 2.53 -14.73
CA ALA A 14 28.35 1.22 -15.33
C ALA A 14 27.54 0.08 -14.67
N TRP A 15 27.34 0.14 -13.35
CA TRP A 15 26.58 -0.88 -12.60
C TRP A 15 25.06 -0.72 -12.74
N PHE A 16 24.54 0.50 -12.64
CA PHE A 16 23.11 0.79 -12.74
C PHE A 16 22.63 1.13 -14.16
N LYS A 17 23.56 1.28 -15.11
CA LYS A 17 23.26 1.64 -16.52
C LYS A 17 22.39 2.91 -16.62
N ILE A 18 22.69 3.92 -15.80
CA ILE A 18 21.86 5.11 -15.59
C ILE A 18 21.72 5.88 -16.91
N SER A 19 22.84 6.05 -17.63
CA SER A 19 22.87 6.69 -18.95
C SER A 19 22.19 5.86 -20.06
N GLN A 20 22.16 4.52 -19.98
CA GLN A 20 21.41 3.69 -20.96
C GLN A 20 19.89 3.68 -20.71
N ARG A 21 19.46 3.97 -19.48
CA ARG A 21 18.03 4.15 -19.13
C ARG A 21 17.51 5.56 -19.45
N GLY A 22 18.37 6.45 -19.96
CA GLY A 22 18.02 7.85 -20.27
C GLY A 22 17.77 8.72 -19.03
N SER A 23 18.21 8.28 -17.85
CA SER A 23 18.03 8.98 -16.57
C SER A 23 19.29 9.75 -16.21
N THR A 24 19.16 10.78 -15.37
CA THR A 24 20.30 11.53 -14.83
C THR A 24 20.48 11.22 -13.35
N VAL A 25 21.71 11.33 -12.82
CA VAL A 25 21.97 11.13 -11.38
C VAL A 25 21.08 12.02 -10.51
N ARG A 26 20.76 13.25 -10.95
CA ARG A 26 19.81 14.13 -10.25
C ARG A 26 18.39 13.55 -10.23
N GLN A 27 17.94 12.96 -11.34
CA GLN A 27 16.60 12.37 -11.45
C GLN A 27 16.49 11.09 -10.61
N GLU A 28 17.52 10.25 -10.58
CA GLU A 28 17.58 9.07 -9.68
C GLU A 28 17.53 9.48 -8.21
N VAL A 29 18.28 10.50 -7.80
CA VAL A 29 18.26 11.01 -6.42
C VAL A 29 16.88 11.56 -6.05
N VAL A 30 16.25 12.34 -6.92
CA VAL A 30 14.90 12.88 -6.68
C VAL A 30 13.86 11.76 -6.65
N ALA A 31 13.94 10.78 -7.55
CA ALA A 31 13.03 9.62 -7.55
C ALA A 31 13.21 8.73 -6.31
N GLY A 32 14.45 8.55 -5.85
CA GLY A 32 14.76 7.87 -4.60
C GLY A 32 14.19 8.61 -3.40
N LEU A 33 14.34 9.93 -3.35
CA LEU A 33 13.82 10.77 -2.26
C LEU A 33 12.29 10.77 -2.21
N THR A 34 11.61 10.87 -3.35
CA THR A 34 10.13 10.81 -3.40
C THR A 34 9.61 9.45 -2.95
N THR A 35 10.27 8.36 -3.38
CA THR A 35 9.92 7.00 -2.97
C THR A 35 10.17 6.78 -1.47
N PHE A 36 11.27 7.32 -0.95
CA PHE A 36 11.58 7.30 0.47
C PHE A 36 10.51 8.02 1.30
N LEU A 37 10.11 9.23 0.90
CA LEU A 37 9.06 9.99 1.58
C LEU A 37 7.72 9.24 1.60
N ALA A 38 7.35 8.61 0.49
CA ALA A 38 6.13 7.81 0.41
C ALA A 38 6.17 6.58 1.35
N MET A 39 7.33 5.94 1.48
CA MET A 39 7.52 4.81 2.38
C MET A 39 7.48 5.20 3.86
N VAL A 40 8.07 6.35 4.22
CA VAL A 40 8.05 6.88 5.59
C VAL A 40 6.62 7.11 6.09
N TYR A 41 5.72 7.60 5.22
CA TYR A 41 4.30 7.74 5.57
C TYR A 41 3.67 6.41 6.00
N SER A 42 3.95 5.33 5.27
CA SER A 42 3.39 4.00 5.54
C SER A 42 3.83 3.45 6.91
N VAL A 43 5.09 3.72 7.29
CA VAL A 43 5.67 3.30 8.58
C VAL A 43 4.99 3.96 9.78
N ILE A 44 4.45 5.17 9.63
CA ILE A 44 3.73 5.89 10.69
C ILE A 44 2.25 5.47 10.73
N VAL A 45 1.64 5.32 9.56
CA VAL A 45 0.20 5.05 9.45
C VAL A 45 -0.16 3.63 9.87
N VAL A 46 0.61 2.63 9.47
CA VAL A 46 0.32 1.22 9.74
C VAL A 46 0.20 0.94 11.25
N PRO A 47 1.19 1.25 12.10
CA PRO A 47 1.08 1.04 13.55
C PRO A 47 -0.06 1.83 14.19
N GLY A 48 -0.35 3.04 13.70
CA GLY A 48 -1.47 3.86 14.19
C GLY A 48 -2.84 3.24 13.90
N MET A 49 -2.98 2.51 12.78
CA MET A 49 -4.21 1.81 12.43
C MET A 49 -4.37 0.49 13.19
N LEU A 50 -3.33 -0.35 13.24
CA LEU A 50 -3.42 -1.62 13.99
C LEU A 50 -3.46 -1.40 15.50
N GLY A 51 -2.85 -0.34 16.02
CA GLY A 51 -2.91 0.02 17.44
C GLY A 51 -4.35 0.22 17.92
N LYS A 52 -5.22 0.83 17.08
CA LYS A 52 -6.66 0.98 17.38
C LYS A 52 -7.42 -0.35 17.42
N ALA A 53 -6.90 -1.38 16.77
CA ALA A 53 -7.47 -2.73 16.77
C ALA A 53 -6.89 -3.63 17.90
N GLY A 54 -5.99 -3.10 18.75
CA GLY A 54 -5.43 -3.83 19.88
C GLY A 54 -4.07 -4.48 19.63
N PHE A 55 -3.41 -4.22 18.49
CA PHE A 55 -2.05 -4.71 18.25
C PHE A 55 -1.01 -3.85 18.99
N PRO A 56 0.07 -4.45 19.51
CA PRO A 56 1.17 -3.70 20.12
C PRO A 56 1.87 -2.83 19.05
N PRO A 57 1.72 -1.49 19.10
CA PRO A 57 2.15 -0.61 18.01
C PRO A 57 3.67 -0.61 17.82
N ALA A 58 4.43 -0.77 18.91
CA ALA A 58 5.89 -0.86 18.86
C ALA A 58 6.38 -2.11 18.09
N ALA A 59 5.77 -3.27 18.33
CA ALA A 59 6.14 -4.50 17.63
C ALA A 59 5.78 -4.44 16.13
N VAL A 60 4.61 -3.90 15.81
CA VAL A 60 4.18 -3.72 14.41
C VAL A 60 5.06 -2.71 13.67
N PHE A 61 5.47 -1.62 14.32
CA PHE A 61 6.41 -0.66 13.76
C PHE A 61 7.76 -1.32 13.41
N VAL A 62 8.37 -2.01 14.37
CA VAL A 62 9.66 -2.70 14.15
C VAL A 62 9.54 -3.75 13.03
N ALA A 63 8.47 -4.55 13.04
CA ALA A 63 8.22 -5.55 12.00
C ALA A 63 8.05 -4.90 10.61
N THR A 64 7.32 -3.79 10.53
CA THR A 64 7.11 -3.07 9.26
C THR A 64 8.42 -2.49 8.74
N CYS A 65 9.22 -1.84 9.59
CA CYS A 65 10.53 -1.31 9.23
C CYS A 65 11.49 -2.42 8.77
N LEU A 66 11.50 -3.56 9.47
CA LEU A 66 12.37 -4.68 9.14
C LEU A 66 11.98 -5.30 7.79
N VAL A 67 10.69 -5.56 7.55
CA VAL A 67 10.19 -6.14 6.29
C VAL A 67 10.36 -5.18 5.13
N ALA A 68 10.03 -3.90 5.31
CA ALA A 68 10.20 -2.87 4.30
C ALA A 68 11.67 -2.64 3.94
N GLY A 69 12.54 -2.56 4.96
CA GLY A 69 13.97 -2.36 4.81
C GLY A 69 14.64 -3.55 4.14
N LEU A 70 14.50 -4.75 4.70
CA LEU A 70 15.07 -5.96 4.13
C LEU A 70 14.49 -6.27 2.74
N GLY A 71 13.18 -6.12 2.57
CA GLY A 71 12.52 -6.35 1.28
C GLY A 71 13.02 -5.40 0.19
N SER A 72 13.16 -4.12 0.51
CA SER A 72 13.68 -3.13 -0.44
C SER A 72 15.17 -3.32 -0.73
N ILE A 73 15.98 -3.73 0.25
CA ILE A 73 17.40 -4.06 0.06
C ILE A 73 17.56 -5.27 -0.86
N VAL A 74 16.80 -6.34 -0.61
CA VAL A 74 16.84 -7.56 -1.44
C VAL A 74 16.39 -7.26 -2.87
N MET A 75 15.31 -6.50 -3.06
CA MET A 75 14.90 -6.08 -4.42
C MET A 75 15.94 -5.18 -5.10
N GLY A 76 16.53 -4.24 -4.36
CA GLY A 76 17.53 -3.33 -4.87
C GLY A 76 18.81 -4.03 -5.32
N LEU A 77 19.37 -4.90 -4.49
CA LEU A 77 20.61 -5.63 -4.80
C LEU A 77 20.41 -6.77 -5.80
N TRP A 78 19.29 -7.49 -5.72
CA TRP A 78 19.10 -8.75 -6.47
C TRP A 78 18.36 -8.55 -7.79
N ALA A 79 17.44 -7.59 -7.88
CA ALA A 79 16.66 -7.34 -9.10
C ALA A 79 17.10 -6.08 -9.89
N ASN A 80 17.95 -5.20 -9.32
CA ASN A 80 18.35 -3.93 -9.95
C ASN A 80 17.16 -3.11 -10.53
N LEU A 81 16.00 -3.24 -9.87
CA LEU A 81 14.78 -2.51 -10.16
C LEU A 81 14.55 -1.46 -9.06
N PRO A 82 14.18 -0.22 -9.41
CA PRO A 82 13.80 0.82 -8.45
C PRO A 82 12.40 0.55 -7.89
N LEU A 83 12.22 -0.56 -7.18
CA LEU A 83 10.97 -0.96 -6.53
C LEU A 83 11.17 -0.99 -5.02
N ALA A 84 10.50 -0.08 -4.32
CA ALA A 84 10.38 -0.13 -2.88
C ALA A 84 9.30 -1.15 -2.47
N ILE A 85 9.65 -2.04 -1.54
CA ILE A 85 8.67 -2.97 -0.95
C ILE A 85 8.08 -2.30 0.28
N GLY A 86 6.81 -1.94 0.21
CA GLY A 86 6.04 -1.35 1.31
C GLY A 86 4.95 -2.27 1.85
N CYS A 87 4.43 -1.93 3.03
CA CYS A 87 3.25 -2.58 3.59
C CYS A 87 1.98 -2.09 2.88
N ALA A 88 1.07 -2.99 2.55
CA ALA A 88 -0.21 -2.63 1.93
C ALA A 88 -1.16 -2.00 2.96
N ILE A 89 -1.36 -0.69 2.88
CA ILE A 89 -2.21 0.08 3.81
C ILE A 89 -3.67 -0.39 3.75
N SER A 90 -4.21 -0.68 2.56
CA SER A 90 -5.60 -1.13 2.40
C SER A 90 -5.89 -2.47 3.07
N LEU A 91 -5.03 -3.49 2.85
CA LEU A 91 -5.17 -4.80 3.51
C LEU A 91 -5.01 -4.67 5.02
N THR A 92 -4.09 -3.81 5.45
CA THR A 92 -3.88 -3.51 6.87
C THR A 92 -5.14 -2.91 7.51
N ALA A 93 -5.75 -1.94 6.83
CA ALA A 93 -6.98 -1.31 7.26
C ALA A 93 -8.16 -2.30 7.32
N PHE A 94 -8.29 -3.14 6.31
CA PHE A 94 -9.30 -4.20 6.27
C PHE A 94 -9.11 -5.18 7.44
N THR A 95 -7.88 -5.59 7.72
CA THR A 95 -7.58 -6.49 8.83
C THR A 95 -7.92 -5.85 10.18
N ALA A 96 -7.57 -4.59 10.39
CA ALA A 96 -7.83 -3.89 11.64
C ALA A 96 -9.33 -3.58 11.85
N PHE A 97 -10.00 -2.99 10.85
CA PHE A 97 -11.37 -2.48 10.99
C PHE A 97 -12.45 -3.50 10.65
N SER A 98 -12.25 -4.32 9.62
CA SER A 98 -13.28 -5.27 9.17
C SER A 98 -13.17 -6.61 9.90
N LEU A 99 -11.97 -7.17 10.03
CA LEU A 99 -11.79 -8.47 10.70
C LEU A 99 -11.78 -8.34 12.22
N VAL A 100 -10.89 -7.53 12.78
CA VAL A 100 -10.74 -7.46 14.25
C VAL A 100 -11.88 -6.67 14.89
N LEU A 101 -12.15 -5.44 14.44
CA LEU A 101 -13.21 -4.60 15.02
C LEU A 101 -14.62 -4.96 14.55
N GLY A 102 -14.77 -5.46 13.33
CA GLY A 102 -16.08 -5.80 12.75
C GLY A 102 -16.59 -7.20 13.09
N GLN A 103 -15.69 -8.19 13.25
CA GLN A 103 -16.05 -9.58 13.52
C GLN A 103 -15.53 -10.09 14.87
N HIS A 104 -14.90 -9.23 15.69
CA HIS A 104 -14.34 -9.57 17.00
C HIS A 104 -13.40 -10.79 16.99
N ILE A 105 -12.66 -10.97 15.89
CA ILE A 105 -11.70 -12.07 15.75
C ILE A 105 -10.45 -11.76 16.58
N SER A 106 -9.88 -12.79 17.21
CA SER A 106 -8.64 -12.65 17.99
C SER A 106 -7.44 -12.31 17.10
N LEU A 107 -6.54 -11.48 17.63
CA LEU A 107 -5.32 -11.04 16.94
C LEU A 107 -4.48 -12.19 16.34
N PRO A 108 -4.23 -13.30 17.06
CA PRO A 108 -3.45 -14.41 16.52
C PRO A 108 -4.11 -15.07 15.31
N VAL A 109 -5.45 -15.16 15.29
CA VAL A 109 -6.20 -15.75 14.18
C VAL A 109 -6.13 -14.85 12.95
N ALA A 110 -6.25 -13.52 13.14
CA ALA A 110 -6.10 -12.57 12.05
C ALA A 110 -4.70 -12.62 11.43
N LEU A 111 -3.65 -12.67 12.25
CA LEU A 111 -2.27 -12.83 11.77
C LEU A 111 -2.04 -14.18 11.07
N GLY A 112 -2.63 -15.26 11.59
CA GLY A 112 -2.57 -16.58 10.96
C GLY A 112 -3.22 -16.60 9.58
N ALA A 113 -4.36 -15.93 9.40
CA ALA A 113 -5.02 -15.80 8.11
C ALA A 113 -4.15 -15.02 7.10
N VAL A 114 -3.54 -13.91 7.53
CA VAL A 114 -2.63 -13.12 6.67
C VAL A 114 -1.39 -13.92 6.28
N PHE A 115 -0.82 -14.67 7.23
CA PHE A 115 0.31 -15.55 6.95
C PHE A 115 -0.04 -16.65 5.95
N LEU A 116 -1.17 -17.33 6.13
CA LEU A 116 -1.64 -18.38 5.22
C LEU A 116 -1.91 -17.83 3.81
N MET A 117 -2.48 -16.62 3.72
CA MET A 117 -2.69 -15.93 2.45
C MET A 117 -1.36 -15.62 1.74
N GLY A 118 -0.32 -15.21 2.50
CA GLY A 118 1.03 -15.01 1.97
C GLY A 118 1.70 -16.30 1.48
N VAL A 119 1.56 -17.40 2.22
CA VAL A 119 2.06 -18.72 1.79
C VAL A 119 1.36 -19.18 0.52
N LEU A 120 0.03 -19.10 0.48
CA LEU A 120 -0.76 -19.45 -0.70
C LEU A 120 -0.37 -18.59 -1.91
N PHE A 121 -0.21 -17.28 -1.72
CA PHE A 121 0.21 -16.38 -2.79
C PHE A 121 1.62 -16.71 -3.31
N THR A 122 2.55 -17.09 -2.43
CA THR A 122 3.89 -17.53 -2.82
C THR A 122 3.84 -18.79 -3.69
N VAL A 123 3.02 -19.78 -3.32
CA VAL A 123 2.84 -21.01 -4.10
C VAL A 123 2.25 -20.72 -5.48
N ILE A 124 1.22 -19.86 -5.56
CA ILE A 124 0.60 -19.43 -6.82
C ILE A 124 1.60 -18.64 -7.69
N SER A 125 2.45 -17.83 -7.08
CA SER A 125 3.49 -17.06 -7.79
C SER A 125 4.58 -17.98 -8.35
N ALA A 126 5.02 -18.98 -7.57
CA ALA A 126 6.03 -19.95 -7.98
C ALA A 126 5.56 -20.87 -9.11
N THR A 127 4.27 -21.21 -9.13
CA THR A 127 3.64 -22.05 -10.18
C THR A 127 3.36 -21.29 -11.49
N GLY A 128 3.63 -19.98 -11.56
CA GLY A 128 3.47 -19.20 -12.80
C GLY A 128 2.02 -18.82 -13.14
N ILE A 129 1.06 -19.27 -12.33
CA ILE A 129 -0.39 -19.01 -12.48
C ILE A 129 -0.69 -17.50 -12.51
N ARG A 130 0.09 -16.69 -11.79
CA ARG A 130 0.02 -15.22 -11.83
C ARG A 130 0.00 -14.67 -13.27
N SER A 131 0.88 -15.17 -14.13
CA SER A 131 0.98 -14.70 -15.53
C SER A 131 -0.18 -15.18 -16.40
N TRP A 132 -0.80 -16.30 -16.04
CA TRP A 132 -1.96 -16.85 -16.73
C TRP A 132 -3.22 -16.04 -16.36
N ILE A 133 -3.40 -15.71 -15.08
CA ILE A 133 -4.50 -14.86 -14.61
C ILE A 133 -4.46 -13.50 -15.29
N LEU A 134 -3.29 -12.84 -15.33
CA LEU A 134 -3.15 -11.51 -15.94
C LEU A 134 -3.49 -11.48 -17.44
N ARG A 135 -3.27 -12.59 -18.16
CA ARG A 135 -3.62 -12.69 -19.59
C ARG A 135 -5.11 -12.95 -19.84
N ASN A 136 -5.79 -13.58 -18.89
CA ASN A 136 -7.22 -13.91 -18.99
C ASN A 136 -8.12 -12.86 -18.33
N LEU A 137 -7.54 -11.85 -17.66
CA LEU A 137 -8.30 -10.82 -16.96
C LEU A 137 -8.85 -9.79 -17.97
N PRO A 138 -10.18 -9.66 -18.15
CA PRO A 138 -10.73 -8.64 -19.02
C PRO A 138 -10.39 -7.24 -18.48
N HIS A 139 -10.01 -6.33 -19.38
CA HIS A 139 -9.57 -4.98 -19.01
C HIS A 139 -10.56 -4.24 -18.10
N GLY A 140 -11.87 -4.48 -18.22
CA GLY A 140 -12.88 -3.90 -17.33
C GLY A 140 -12.71 -4.28 -15.85
N VAL A 141 -12.39 -5.54 -15.55
CA VAL A 141 -12.18 -6.00 -14.16
C VAL A 141 -10.88 -5.44 -13.59
N ALA A 142 -9.83 -5.34 -14.41
CA ALA A 142 -8.56 -4.74 -14.02
C ALA A 142 -8.72 -3.26 -13.61
N HIS A 143 -9.40 -2.47 -14.44
CA HIS A 143 -9.68 -1.06 -14.14
C HIS A 143 -10.63 -0.91 -12.94
N GLY A 144 -11.69 -1.71 -12.86
CA GLY A 144 -12.63 -1.69 -11.74
C GLY A 144 -11.95 -1.99 -10.40
N THR A 145 -11.02 -2.95 -10.38
CA THR A 145 -10.23 -3.27 -9.18
C THR A 145 -9.36 -2.09 -8.74
N GLY A 146 -8.70 -1.42 -9.70
CA GLY A 146 -7.91 -0.22 -9.41
C GLY A 146 -8.75 0.91 -8.82
N ILE A 147 -9.92 1.20 -9.42
CA ILE A 147 -10.86 2.22 -8.92
C ILE A 147 -11.36 1.86 -7.51
N GLY A 148 -11.73 0.60 -7.28
CA GLY A 148 -12.22 0.13 -5.98
C GLY A 148 -11.18 0.28 -4.85
N ILE A 149 -9.92 -0.09 -5.10
CA ILE A 149 -8.85 0.08 -4.11
C ILE A 149 -8.62 1.57 -3.82
N GLY A 150 -8.65 2.42 -4.85
CA GLY A 150 -8.51 3.88 -4.69
C GLY A 150 -9.65 4.49 -3.87
N LEU A 151 -10.90 4.13 -4.18
CA LEU A 151 -12.08 4.60 -3.45
C LEU A 151 -12.08 4.13 -1.99
N PHE A 152 -11.61 2.90 -1.73
CA PHE A 152 -11.47 2.36 -0.39
C PHE A 152 -10.41 3.11 0.43
N LEU A 153 -9.24 3.40 -0.17
CA LEU A 153 -8.21 4.22 0.47
C LEU A 153 -8.69 5.65 0.73
N LEU A 154 -9.45 6.23 -0.22
CA LEU A 154 -10.07 7.54 -0.05
C LEU A 154 -11.00 7.55 1.16
N LEU A 155 -11.84 6.53 1.32
CA LEU A 155 -12.76 6.41 2.45
C LEU A 155 -12.01 6.31 3.79
N ILE A 156 -10.93 5.53 3.85
CA ILE A 156 -10.07 5.42 5.04
C ILE A 156 -9.43 6.77 5.38
N ALA A 157 -8.85 7.44 4.39
CA ALA A 157 -8.21 8.74 4.58
C ALA A 157 -9.22 9.80 5.02
N ALA A 158 -10.40 9.83 4.39
CA ALA A 158 -11.48 10.74 4.74
C ALA A 158 -12.03 10.48 6.15
N ASN A 159 -12.04 9.23 6.61
CA ASN A 159 -12.34 8.90 8.01
C ASN A 159 -11.23 9.36 8.97
N GLY A 160 -9.96 9.24 8.56
CA GLY A 160 -8.80 9.70 9.35
C GLY A 160 -8.74 11.21 9.56
N VAL A 161 -9.13 12.01 8.56
CA VAL A 161 -9.14 13.49 8.60
C VAL A 161 -10.46 14.05 9.15
N GLY A 162 -11.45 13.21 9.44
CA GLY A 162 -12.76 13.62 9.96
C GLY A 162 -13.70 14.23 8.90
N LEU A 163 -13.34 14.13 7.61
CA LEU A 163 -14.21 14.52 6.49
C LEU A 163 -15.46 13.63 6.42
N VAL A 164 -15.33 12.37 6.82
CA VAL A 164 -16.43 11.41 6.94
C VAL A 164 -16.84 11.30 8.41
N ILE A 165 -17.89 12.04 8.78
CA ILE A 165 -18.52 11.94 10.09
C ILE A 165 -19.27 10.60 10.15
N LYS A 166 -18.92 9.73 11.13
CA LYS A 166 -19.79 8.60 11.48
C LYS A 166 -21.14 9.17 11.87
N ASN A 167 -22.15 8.98 11.02
CA ASN A 167 -23.50 9.37 11.36
C ASN A 167 -23.94 8.57 12.61
N ARG A 168 -23.89 9.19 13.78
CA ARG A 168 -24.45 8.65 15.03
C ARG A 168 -25.98 8.91 15.11
N LEU A 169 -26.62 9.20 13.98
CA LEU A 169 -28.07 9.35 13.85
C LEU A 169 -28.63 8.24 12.94
N MET A 170 -28.36 6.98 13.31
CA MET A 170 -29.21 5.84 12.93
C MET A 170 -30.21 5.54 14.06
N VAL A 171 -30.57 6.57 14.83
CA VAL A 171 -31.80 6.67 15.64
C VAL A 171 -32.39 8.05 15.37
N CYS A 172 -32.66 8.36 14.11
CA CYS A 172 -33.63 9.39 13.78
C CYS A 172 -34.65 8.73 12.85
N PRO A 173 -35.87 8.46 13.33
CA PRO A 173 -36.87 7.78 12.52
C PRO A 173 -37.15 8.66 11.31
N LEU A 174 -37.29 8.04 10.13
CA LEU A 174 -37.82 8.64 8.88
C LEU A 174 -39.20 9.32 9.02
N ARG A 175 -39.70 9.49 10.25
CA ARG A 175 -40.99 10.08 10.60
C ARG A 175 -41.05 11.60 10.43
N TRP A 176 -39.92 12.31 10.46
CA TRP A 176 -39.91 13.77 10.32
C TRP A 176 -40.04 14.27 8.87
N VAL A 177 -39.78 13.43 7.87
CA VAL A 177 -39.94 13.79 6.44
C VAL A 177 -41.35 13.49 5.92
N ILE A 178 -42.10 12.58 6.56
CA ILE A 178 -43.47 12.22 6.16
C ILE A 178 -44.52 13.08 6.89
N SER A 179 -44.15 13.77 7.98
CA SER A 179 -45.11 14.48 8.84
C SER A 179 -45.28 15.98 8.56
N ARG A 180 -44.75 16.53 7.46
CA ARG A 180 -45.11 17.90 7.06
C ARG A 180 -46.29 17.86 6.09
N PRO A 181 -47.53 18.12 6.54
CA PRO A 181 -48.61 18.35 5.60
C PRO A 181 -48.30 19.63 4.84
N PHE A 182 -48.43 19.55 3.52
CA PHE A 182 -48.43 20.69 2.62
C PHE A 182 -49.50 21.68 3.10
N ARG A 183 -49.09 22.85 3.57
CA ARG A 183 -49.96 24.01 3.78
C ARG A 183 -49.19 25.27 3.46
#